data_AF-A0A3M1BC85-F1
#
_entry.id   AF-A0A3M1BC85-F1
#
_cell.length_a   1.000
_cell.length_b   1.000
_cell.length_c   1.000
_cell.angle_alpha   90.00
_cell.angle_beta   90.00
_cell.angle_gamma   90.00
#
_symmetry.space_group_name_H-M   'P 1'
#
loop_
_entity.id
_entity.type
_entity.pdbx_description
1 polymer ?
#
loop_
_entity_poly.entity_id
_entity_poly.type
_entity_poly.pdbx_seq_one_letter_code
_entity_poly.pdbx_strand_id
1 'polypeptide(L)'
;MFCVVLLVILSAQSTAQIGNWYYHLLEGKYELKLSTSRMLVKFNDNVAQPQRVALLQSVVRGGLDAGDVTAWRGYEVVDLPEGAKAEEVEAWLDSLNSESIVAYAHPFFSIPDGSEQSYTDVFIVGLKQREDLDLLRQYANQLGLELLHSYRYDSRMWFVRTLPGARMDALQASNFLFETGHFSSAEPDFLIVAKAHGAVEPPPVTNDPDYQYQWHLENSGNYCFTSATADADIDAETAWVYTTGLSTIKIAVIDDGLDTTATDLTLLSGYNAT
;
A
#
# COMPACT_ATOMS: atom_id res chain seq x y z
N MET A 1 -29.55 43.26 -11.10
CA MET A 1 -29.18 41.93 -10.58
C MET A 1 -27.67 41.88 -10.53
N PHE A 2 -27.06 42.00 -9.34
CA PHE A 2 -25.60 42.01 -9.21
C PHE A 2 -25.07 40.59 -9.03
N CYS A 3 -24.10 40.20 -9.86
CA CYS A 3 -23.41 38.92 -9.74
C CYS A 3 -22.16 39.13 -8.89
N VAL A 4 -22.13 38.58 -7.67
CA VAL A 4 -20.98 38.67 -6.77
C VAL A 4 -20.06 37.50 -7.05
N VAL A 5 -18.96 37.75 -7.76
CA VAL A 5 -17.88 36.78 -7.94
C VAL A 5 -17.06 36.75 -6.64
N LEU A 6 -17.24 35.70 -5.84
CA LEU A 6 -16.51 35.52 -4.59
C LEU A 6 -15.10 35.00 -4.88
N LEU A 7 -14.16 35.91 -5.10
CA LEU A 7 -12.76 35.57 -5.40
C LEU A 7 -12.02 35.13 -4.12
N VAL A 8 -12.07 33.84 -3.80
CA VAL A 8 -11.35 33.27 -2.65
C VAL A 8 -9.84 33.20 -2.96
N ILE A 9 -9.10 34.21 -2.50
CA ILE A 9 -7.64 34.24 -2.56
C ILE A 9 -7.09 33.39 -1.41
N LEU A 10 -6.81 32.11 -1.67
CA LEU A 10 -6.04 31.28 -0.75
C LEU A 10 -4.57 31.74 -0.74
N SER A 11 -4.21 32.54 0.26
CA SER A 11 -2.82 32.85 0.56
C SER A 11 -2.17 31.67 1.29
N ALA A 12 -1.57 30.74 0.55
CA ALA A 12 -0.76 29.67 1.12
C ALA A 12 0.48 30.26 1.80
N GLN A 13 0.45 30.40 3.13
CA GLN A 13 1.63 30.74 3.92
C GLN A 13 2.43 29.45 4.13
N SER A 14 3.51 29.29 3.37
CA SER A 14 4.46 28.20 3.56
C SER A 14 5.28 28.42 4.84
N THR A 15 4.74 27.94 5.96
CA THR A 15 5.54 27.53 7.10
C THR A 15 5.89 26.07 6.91
N ALA A 16 7.19 25.74 6.83
CA ALA A 16 7.62 24.34 6.86
C ALA A 16 7.13 23.69 8.16
N GLN A 17 6.15 22.80 8.05
CA GLN A 17 5.48 22.16 9.16
C GLN A 17 5.94 20.71 9.19
N ILE A 18 6.71 20.35 10.24
CA ILE A 18 7.15 18.97 10.50
C ILE A 18 5.93 18.05 10.38
N GLY A 19 6.03 17.01 9.56
CA GLY A 19 4.89 16.50 8.82
C GLY A 19 3.72 15.97 9.66
N ASN A 20 2.59 16.66 9.60
CA ASN A 20 1.29 16.13 10.00
C ASN A 20 0.66 15.41 8.78
N TRP A 21 1.18 14.25 8.40
CA TRP A 21 0.55 13.41 7.38
C TRP A 21 -0.65 12.68 7.96
N TYR A 22 -1.73 12.58 7.19
CA TYR A 22 -2.93 11.86 7.57
C TYR A 22 -3.76 11.50 6.34
N TYR A 23 -4.74 10.61 6.51
CA TYR A 23 -5.85 10.46 5.60
C TYR A 23 -7.18 10.34 6.35
N HIS A 24 -8.30 10.52 5.67
CA HIS A 24 -9.62 10.31 6.25
C HIS A 24 -10.20 8.94 5.87
N LEU A 25 -10.68 8.21 6.87
CA LEU A 25 -11.58 7.06 6.73
C LEU A 25 -13.01 7.51 7.07
N LEU A 26 -14.00 6.67 6.72
CA LEU A 26 -15.40 6.88 7.14
C LEU A 26 -15.58 6.93 8.67
N GLU A 27 -14.64 6.34 9.41
CA GLU A 27 -14.64 6.27 10.88
C GLU A 27 -13.93 7.47 11.53
N GLY A 28 -13.14 8.23 10.77
CA GLY A 28 -12.42 9.41 11.25
C GLY A 28 -11.06 9.63 10.58
N LYS A 29 -10.31 10.61 11.10
CA LYS A 29 -8.97 10.96 10.65
C LYS A 29 -7.94 9.95 11.19
N TYR A 30 -7.11 9.39 10.30
CA TYR A 30 -5.98 8.52 10.65
C TYR A 30 -4.65 9.28 10.45
N GLU A 31 -3.90 9.52 11.53
CA GLU A 31 -2.57 10.15 11.45
C GLU A 31 -1.52 9.13 10.97
N LEU A 32 -0.69 9.52 10.01
CA LEU A 32 0.33 8.67 9.39
C LEU A 32 1.70 8.96 10.02
N LYS A 33 2.30 7.95 10.66
CA LYS A 33 3.62 8.06 11.29
C LYS A 33 4.73 7.76 10.28
N LEU A 34 5.56 8.75 9.95
CA LEU A 34 6.74 8.62 9.07
C LEU A 34 7.62 7.42 9.48
N SER A 35 7.99 6.59 8.51
CA SER A 35 9.08 5.63 8.62
C SER A 35 10.35 6.21 7.98
N THR A 36 11.52 5.85 8.52
CA THR A 36 12.82 6.27 7.98
C THR A 36 13.57 5.16 7.27
N SER A 37 12.92 4.01 7.08
CA SER A 37 13.44 2.82 6.38
C SER A 37 13.37 2.91 4.86
N ARG A 38 12.42 3.69 4.30
CA ARG A 38 12.10 3.69 2.86
C ARG A 38 11.56 5.01 2.35
N MET A 39 11.66 5.21 1.03
CA MET A 39 10.89 6.21 0.27
C MET A 39 10.38 5.60 -1.05
N LEU A 40 9.27 6.12 -1.58
CA LEU A 40 8.71 5.73 -2.87
C LEU A 40 9.01 6.83 -3.89
N VAL A 41 9.62 6.49 -5.04
CA VAL A 41 10.00 7.48 -6.07
C VAL A 41 9.44 7.10 -7.42
N LYS A 42 8.68 8.00 -8.04
CA LYS A 42 8.19 7.88 -9.42
C LYS A 42 9.01 8.80 -10.32
N PHE A 43 9.64 8.23 -11.34
CA PHE A 43 10.34 8.99 -12.38
C PHE A 43 9.43 9.19 -13.60
N ASN A 44 9.73 10.20 -14.41
CA ASN A 44 9.06 10.37 -15.71
C ASN A 44 9.41 9.21 -16.65
N ASP A 45 8.45 8.74 -17.47
CA ASP A 45 8.53 7.48 -18.24
C ASP A 45 9.80 7.28 -19.10
N ASN A 46 10.42 8.39 -19.54
CA ASN A 46 11.57 8.39 -20.43
C ASN A 46 12.94 8.36 -19.70
N VAL A 47 12.96 8.28 -18.36
CA VAL A 47 14.22 8.30 -17.59
C VAL A 47 14.80 6.89 -17.46
N ALA A 48 15.96 6.68 -18.08
CA ALA A 48 16.66 5.40 -18.10
C ALA A 48 17.17 5.00 -16.70
N GLN A 49 17.05 3.71 -16.35
CA GLN A 49 17.40 3.18 -15.01
C GLN A 49 18.77 3.63 -14.47
N PRO A 50 19.88 3.66 -15.24
CA PRO A 50 21.16 4.15 -14.71
C PRO A 50 21.13 5.62 -14.27
N GLN A 51 20.33 6.46 -14.91
CA GLN A 51 20.12 7.85 -14.52
C GLN A 51 19.24 7.96 -13.26
N ARG A 52 18.24 7.09 -13.11
CA ARG A 52 17.40 7.00 -11.90
C ARG A 52 18.25 6.65 -10.68
N VAL A 53 19.00 5.55 -10.76
CA VAL A 53 19.89 5.09 -9.68
C VAL A 53 20.96 6.14 -9.37
N ALA A 54 21.60 6.74 -10.36
CA ALA A 54 22.60 7.79 -10.14
C ALA A 54 22.03 9.02 -9.41
N LEU A 55 20.78 9.41 -9.68
CA LEU A 55 20.12 10.49 -8.92
C LEU A 55 19.91 10.07 -7.46
N LEU A 56 19.31 8.90 -7.22
CA LEU A 56 19.03 8.38 -5.86
C LEU A 56 20.32 8.32 -5.02
N GLN A 57 21.40 7.76 -5.58
CA GLN A 57 22.71 7.70 -4.94
C GLN A 57 23.31 9.07 -4.64
N SER A 58 23.05 10.08 -5.48
CA SER A 58 23.54 11.45 -5.26
C SER A 58 22.78 12.19 -4.15
N VAL A 59 21.45 12.00 -4.06
CA VAL A 59 20.61 12.61 -3.03
C VAL A 59 20.86 11.95 -1.67
N VAL A 60 20.83 10.61 -1.61
CA VAL A 60 21.08 9.79 -0.41
C VAL A 60 22.59 9.54 -0.22
N ARG A 61 23.41 10.53 -0.64
CA ARG A 61 24.84 10.73 -0.35
C ARG A 61 25.72 9.46 -0.34
N GLY A 62 25.54 8.57 -1.30
CA GLY A 62 26.34 7.35 -1.46
C GLY A 62 26.09 6.27 -0.40
N GLY A 63 24.97 6.32 0.32
CA GLY A 63 24.51 5.26 1.22
C GLY A 63 23.64 4.19 0.56
N LEU A 64 23.44 4.25 -0.76
CA LEU A 64 22.63 3.31 -1.54
C LEU A 64 23.46 2.58 -2.59
N ASP A 65 23.30 1.27 -2.69
CA ASP A 65 23.72 0.42 -3.79
C ASP A 65 22.53 0.05 -4.69
N ALA A 66 22.81 -0.59 -5.83
CA ALA A 66 21.77 -1.00 -6.78
C ALA A 66 20.85 -2.13 -6.26
N GLY A 67 21.15 -2.72 -5.09
CA GLY A 67 20.29 -3.67 -4.41
C GLY A 67 19.16 -3.03 -3.59
N ASP A 68 19.33 -1.76 -3.20
CA ASP A 68 18.41 -1.05 -2.31
C ASP A 68 17.26 -0.36 -3.07
N VAL A 69 17.08 -0.70 -4.35
CA VAL A 69 16.13 -0.06 -5.28
C VAL A 69 15.29 -1.14 -5.98
N THR A 70 14.06 -1.32 -5.51
CA THR A 70 13.11 -2.32 -6.04
C THR A 70 12.06 -1.66 -6.93
N ALA A 71 12.09 -1.98 -8.23
CA ALA A 71 11.13 -1.49 -9.20
C ALA A 71 9.77 -2.21 -9.07
N TRP A 72 8.69 -1.46 -8.81
CA TRP A 72 7.32 -1.96 -8.67
C TRP A 72 6.34 -1.09 -9.45
N ARG A 73 5.59 -1.66 -10.42
CA ARG A 73 4.50 -0.99 -11.18
C ARG A 73 4.81 0.45 -11.72
N GLY A 74 6.09 0.77 -12.00
CA GLY A 74 6.53 2.09 -12.50
C GLY A 74 7.04 3.06 -11.43
N TYR A 75 7.08 2.62 -10.18
CA TYR A 75 7.74 3.29 -9.04
C TYR A 75 9.03 2.54 -8.70
N GLU A 76 9.97 3.24 -8.06
CA GLU A 76 11.10 2.65 -7.36
C GLU A 76 10.78 2.71 -5.85
N VAL A 77 10.72 1.56 -5.17
CA VAL A 77 10.80 1.51 -3.70
C VAL A 77 12.28 1.55 -3.35
N VAL A 78 12.68 2.54 -2.58
CA VAL A 78 14.08 2.77 -2.20
C VAL A 78 14.21 2.51 -0.71
N ASP A 79 14.93 1.45 -0.35
CA ASP A 79 15.31 1.16 1.02
C ASP A 79 16.44 2.13 1.44
N LEU A 80 16.37 2.66 2.66
CA LEU A 80 17.20 3.76 3.14
C LEU A 80 18.28 3.29 4.13
N PRO A 81 19.40 4.04 4.28
CA PRO A 81 20.49 3.65 5.16
C PRO A 81 20.05 3.47 6.63
N GLU A 82 20.57 2.44 7.29
CA GLU A 82 20.25 2.15 8.69
C GLU A 82 20.55 3.36 9.60
N GLY A 83 19.56 3.76 10.40
CA GLY A 83 19.68 4.89 11.32
C GLY A 83 19.40 6.27 10.70
N ALA A 84 18.92 6.35 9.45
CA ALA A 84 18.42 7.59 8.85
C ALA A 84 17.31 8.24 9.72
N LYS A 85 17.31 9.58 9.78
CA LYS A 85 16.39 10.37 10.61
C LYS A 85 15.26 11.00 9.79
N ALA A 86 14.19 11.39 10.46
CA ALA A 86 13.02 12.03 9.85
C ALA A 86 13.41 13.25 9.01
N GLU A 87 14.27 14.12 9.54
CA GLU A 87 14.73 15.35 8.89
C GLU A 87 15.67 15.08 7.69
N GLU A 88 16.32 13.92 7.66
CA GLU A 88 17.14 13.47 6.53
C GLU A 88 16.23 12.94 5.40
N VAL A 89 15.19 12.18 5.75
CA VAL A 89 14.18 11.69 4.79
C VAL A 89 13.34 12.82 4.21
N GLU A 90 12.84 13.76 5.03
CA GLU A 90 12.16 14.98 4.55
C GLU A 90 13.05 15.75 3.55
N ALA A 91 14.34 15.95 3.87
CA ALA A 91 15.27 16.64 2.97
C ALA A 91 15.59 15.87 1.68
N TRP A 92 15.61 14.53 1.69
CA TRP A 92 15.77 13.72 0.48
C TRP A 92 14.51 13.78 -0.41
N LEU A 93 13.33 13.74 0.20
CA LEU A 93 12.05 13.88 -0.51
C LEU A 93 11.91 15.27 -1.15
N ASP A 94 12.23 16.35 -0.43
CA ASP A 94 12.27 17.71 -0.98
C ASP A 94 13.27 17.82 -2.14
N SER A 95 14.47 17.25 -1.98
CA SER A 95 15.49 17.25 -3.03
C SER A 95 15.02 16.51 -4.28
N LEU A 96 14.38 15.34 -4.14
CA LEU A 96 13.87 14.56 -5.27
C LEU A 96 12.67 15.24 -5.94
N ASN A 97 11.73 15.79 -5.18
CA ASN A 97 10.60 16.54 -5.76
C ASN A 97 11.01 17.86 -6.45
N SER A 98 12.23 18.35 -6.21
CA SER A 98 12.80 19.50 -6.95
C SER A 98 13.39 19.13 -8.32
N GLU A 99 13.61 17.84 -8.59
CA GLU A 99 14.32 17.36 -9.78
C GLU A 99 13.38 17.11 -10.97
N SER A 100 13.62 17.80 -12.09
CA SER A 100 12.76 17.76 -13.28
C SER A 100 12.58 16.39 -13.96
N ILE A 101 13.33 15.37 -13.54
CA ILE A 101 13.21 13.98 -14.02
C ILE A 101 12.38 13.09 -13.08
N VAL A 102 12.11 13.55 -11.86
CA VAL A 102 11.17 12.94 -10.91
C VAL A 102 9.77 13.45 -11.21
N ALA A 103 8.77 12.57 -11.14
CA ALA A 103 7.36 12.94 -11.16
C ALA A 103 6.87 13.23 -9.74
N TYR A 104 7.20 12.33 -8.80
CA TYR A 104 6.91 12.43 -7.36
C TYR A 104 7.93 11.63 -6.54
N ALA A 105 8.21 12.09 -5.32
CA ALA A 105 8.81 11.28 -4.26
C ALA A 105 7.96 11.38 -2.99
N HIS A 106 7.54 10.25 -2.42
CA HIS A 106 6.66 10.17 -1.25
C HIS A 106 7.32 9.40 -0.09
N PRO A 107 7.02 9.76 1.18
CA PRO A 107 7.49 9.04 2.35
C PRO A 107 6.84 7.64 2.47
N PHE A 108 7.49 6.75 3.23
CA PHE A 108 6.81 5.60 3.83
C PHE A 108 6.32 5.92 5.24
N PHE A 109 5.35 5.14 5.71
CA PHE A 109 4.73 5.24 7.03
C PHE A 109 4.71 3.87 7.71
N SER A 110 5.00 3.82 9.01
CA SER A 110 4.94 2.59 9.80
C SER A 110 3.50 2.28 10.24
N ILE A 111 3.04 1.07 9.98
CA ILE A 111 1.75 0.53 10.46
C ILE A 111 1.96 -0.09 11.87
N PRO A 112 0.96 -0.12 12.77
CA PRO A 112 1.12 -0.66 14.14
C PRO A 112 1.50 -2.15 14.25
N ASP A 113 1.26 -2.96 13.22
CA ASP A 113 1.77 -4.34 13.12
C ASP A 113 3.27 -4.40 12.72
N GLY A 114 3.87 -3.24 12.45
CA GLY A 114 5.24 -3.04 11.99
C GLY A 114 5.46 -3.34 10.50
N SER A 115 4.41 -3.48 9.70
CA SER A 115 4.48 -3.36 8.23
C SER A 115 4.55 -1.89 7.83
N GLU A 116 4.70 -1.59 6.54
CA GLU A 116 4.98 -0.24 6.06
C GLU A 116 4.19 0.08 4.79
N GLN A 117 3.74 1.33 4.65
CA GLN A 117 2.96 1.77 3.49
C GLN A 117 3.41 3.12 2.93
N SER A 118 3.16 3.33 1.65
CA SER A 118 3.30 4.63 0.96
C SER A 118 2.15 4.79 -0.03
N TYR A 119 1.85 6.00 -0.48
CA TYR A 119 0.77 6.27 -1.44
C TYR A 119 1.32 6.53 -2.84
N THR A 120 0.57 6.10 -3.86
CA THR A 120 0.94 6.30 -5.27
C THR A 120 0.56 7.70 -5.77
N ASP A 121 0.66 7.96 -7.08
CA ASP A 121 0.03 9.14 -7.71
C ASP A 121 -1.48 8.95 -7.96
N VAL A 122 -2.07 7.85 -7.48
CA VAL A 122 -3.48 7.49 -7.62
C VAL A 122 -4.19 7.56 -6.26
N PHE A 123 -5.47 7.93 -6.29
CA PHE A 123 -6.38 7.86 -5.17
C PHE A 123 -7.80 7.52 -5.66
N ILE A 124 -8.68 7.12 -4.75
CA ILE A 124 -9.99 6.55 -5.04
C ILE A 124 -11.06 7.48 -4.47
N VAL A 125 -11.97 7.97 -5.30
CA VAL A 125 -13.10 8.82 -4.91
C VAL A 125 -14.41 8.04 -5.00
N GLY A 126 -15.15 7.98 -3.90
CA GLY A 126 -16.53 7.49 -3.87
C GLY A 126 -17.52 8.62 -4.15
N LEU A 127 -18.28 8.52 -5.24
CA LEU A 127 -19.43 9.40 -5.51
C LEU A 127 -20.62 8.99 -4.62
N LYS A 128 -21.42 9.95 -4.14
CA LYS A 128 -22.63 9.62 -3.36
C LYS A 128 -23.67 8.98 -4.27
N GLN A 129 -23.90 9.62 -5.42
CA GLN A 129 -24.76 9.19 -6.53
C GLN A 129 -23.96 9.26 -7.84
N ARG A 130 -24.42 8.60 -8.91
CA ARG A 130 -23.65 8.48 -10.18
C ARG A 130 -23.49 9.82 -10.90
N GLU A 131 -24.45 10.71 -10.64
CA GLU A 131 -24.62 12.03 -11.22
C GLU A 131 -23.57 13.03 -10.71
N ASP A 132 -22.92 12.75 -9.59
CA ASP A 132 -21.84 13.59 -9.03
C ASP A 132 -20.53 13.52 -9.86
N LEU A 133 -20.47 12.67 -10.90
CA LEU A 133 -19.31 12.52 -11.77
C LEU A 133 -18.90 13.84 -12.44
N ASP A 134 -19.88 14.68 -12.83
CA ASP A 134 -19.58 15.98 -13.44
C ASP A 134 -19.05 17.00 -12.42
N LEU A 135 -19.29 16.80 -11.13
CA LEU A 135 -18.64 17.55 -10.06
C LEU A 135 -17.18 17.08 -9.85
N LEU A 136 -16.93 15.76 -9.88
CA LEU A 136 -15.57 15.22 -9.83
C LEU A 136 -14.72 15.70 -11.04
N ARG A 137 -15.30 15.76 -12.23
CA ARG A 137 -14.66 16.36 -13.42
C ARG A 137 -14.31 17.84 -13.23
N GLN A 138 -15.15 18.61 -12.54
CA GLN A 138 -14.86 20.02 -12.25
C GLN A 138 -13.67 20.17 -11.28
N TYR A 139 -13.61 19.36 -10.22
CA TYR A 139 -12.45 19.34 -9.32
C TYR A 139 -11.17 18.90 -10.02
N ALA A 140 -11.24 17.86 -10.86
CA ALA A 140 -10.09 17.38 -11.62
C ALA A 140 -9.46 18.46 -12.51
N ASN A 141 -10.29 19.20 -13.26
CA ASN A 141 -9.86 20.34 -14.08
C ASN A 141 -9.27 21.52 -13.26
N GLN A 142 -9.64 21.67 -11.98
CA GLN A 142 -9.15 22.75 -11.11
C GLN A 142 -7.84 22.41 -10.38
N LEU A 143 -7.64 21.13 -10.03
CA LEU A 143 -6.53 20.66 -9.21
C LEU A 143 -5.36 20.09 -10.05
N GLY A 144 -5.63 19.65 -11.29
CA GLY A 144 -4.65 19.01 -12.17
C GLY A 144 -4.72 17.48 -12.10
N LEU A 145 -5.91 16.90 -12.21
CA LEU A 145 -6.16 15.47 -12.02
C LEU A 145 -6.67 14.79 -13.29
N GLU A 146 -6.38 13.51 -13.44
CA GLU A 146 -6.87 12.61 -14.49
C GLU A 146 -7.87 11.61 -13.89
N LEU A 147 -9.08 11.50 -14.46
CA LEU A 147 -10.01 10.41 -14.12
C LEU A 147 -9.65 9.18 -14.96
N LEU A 148 -9.20 8.10 -14.32
CA LEU A 148 -8.74 6.89 -15.01
C LEU A 148 -9.92 6.03 -15.45
N HIS A 149 -10.64 5.45 -14.48
CA HIS A 149 -11.81 4.61 -14.70
C HIS A 149 -12.62 4.48 -13.41
N SER A 150 -13.88 4.05 -13.53
CA SER A 150 -14.67 3.60 -12.39
C SER A 150 -14.29 2.16 -11.97
N TYR A 151 -14.68 1.76 -10.76
CA TYR A 151 -14.54 0.39 -10.31
C TYR A 151 -15.59 -0.52 -10.97
N ARG A 152 -15.15 -1.68 -11.46
CA ARG A 152 -15.99 -2.61 -12.25
C ARG A 152 -17.20 -3.20 -11.52
N TYR A 153 -17.25 -3.12 -10.20
CA TYR A 153 -18.37 -3.62 -9.37
C TYR A 153 -19.18 -2.52 -8.69
N ASP A 154 -18.64 -1.31 -8.52
CA ASP A 154 -19.42 -0.11 -8.19
C ASP A 154 -18.95 1.10 -9.01
N SER A 155 -19.79 1.47 -9.99
CA SER A 155 -19.64 2.63 -10.88
C SER A 155 -19.53 4.00 -10.18
N ARG A 156 -19.78 4.07 -8.87
CA ARG A 156 -19.61 5.28 -8.05
C ARG A 156 -18.17 5.44 -7.54
N MET A 157 -17.39 4.38 -7.45
CA MET A 157 -15.98 4.48 -7.07
C MET A 157 -15.15 4.80 -8.32
N TRP A 158 -14.30 5.81 -8.25
CA TRP A 158 -13.46 6.27 -9.36
C TRP A 158 -11.99 6.34 -8.97
N PHE A 159 -11.13 5.76 -9.80
CA PHE A 159 -9.68 5.92 -9.70
C PHE A 159 -9.27 7.24 -10.36
N VAL A 160 -8.54 8.07 -9.63
CA VAL A 160 -8.14 9.43 -10.01
C VAL A 160 -6.64 9.58 -9.79
N ARG A 161 -5.93 10.14 -10.75
CA ARG A 161 -4.47 10.38 -10.70
C ARG A 161 -4.17 11.87 -10.55
N THR A 162 -3.15 12.22 -9.76
CA THR A 162 -2.49 13.54 -9.82
C THR A 162 -1.52 13.62 -11.00
N LEU A 163 -1.64 14.65 -11.85
CA LEU A 163 -0.73 14.85 -12.98
C LEU A 163 0.55 15.60 -12.53
N PRO A 164 1.73 15.32 -13.11
CA PRO A 164 2.96 16.04 -12.77
C PRO A 164 2.79 17.57 -12.85
N GLY A 165 3.14 18.27 -11.76
CA GLY A 165 2.89 19.71 -11.61
C GLY A 165 1.47 20.09 -11.12
N ALA A 166 0.66 19.12 -10.68
CA ALA A 166 -0.59 19.38 -9.95
C ALA A 166 -0.35 20.19 -8.68
N ARG A 167 -1.42 20.82 -8.16
CA ARG A 167 -1.35 21.70 -6.98
C ARG A 167 -1.17 20.96 -5.64
N MET A 168 -1.38 19.64 -5.66
CA MET A 168 -1.48 18.75 -4.52
C MET A 168 -1.00 17.37 -4.95
N ASP A 169 -0.32 16.65 -4.06
CA ASP A 169 -0.10 15.20 -4.21
C ASP A 169 -1.41 14.41 -3.98
N ALA A 170 -1.38 13.08 -4.19
CA ALA A 170 -2.59 12.26 -4.10
C ALA A 170 -3.21 12.20 -2.69
N LEU A 171 -2.39 12.28 -1.63
CA LEU A 171 -2.82 12.30 -0.23
C LEU A 171 -3.47 13.66 0.13
N GLN A 172 -2.86 14.75 -0.32
CA GLN A 172 -3.42 16.10 -0.19
C GLN A 172 -4.72 16.25 -0.97
N ALA A 173 -4.77 15.73 -2.20
CA ALA A 173 -5.95 15.79 -3.06
C ALA A 173 -7.10 14.93 -2.51
N SER A 174 -6.83 13.72 -1.99
CA SER A 174 -7.85 12.88 -1.37
C SER A 174 -8.43 13.56 -0.12
N ASN A 175 -7.58 14.09 0.76
CA ASN A 175 -8.01 14.81 1.96
C ASN A 175 -8.86 16.04 1.63
N PHE A 176 -8.38 16.89 0.71
CA PHE A 176 -9.13 18.07 0.28
C PHE A 176 -10.51 17.69 -0.26
N LEU A 177 -10.60 16.65 -1.11
CA LEU A 177 -11.86 16.21 -1.70
C LEU A 177 -12.81 15.58 -0.68
N PHE A 178 -12.30 14.83 0.30
CA PHE A 178 -13.08 14.34 1.44
C PHE A 178 -13.65 15.52 2.26
N GLU A 179 -12.82 16.50 2.60
CA GLU A 179 -13.17 17.66 3.42
C GLU A 179 -14.16 18.62 2.75
N THR A 180 -14.33 18.57 1.43
CA THR A 180 -15.46 19.26 0.77
C THR A 180 -16.83 18.76 1.24
N GLY A 181 -16.91 17.52 1.75
CA GLY A 181 -18.16 16.85 2.07
C GLY A 181 -19.05 16.58 0.85
N HIS A 182 -18.58 16.79 -0.39
CA HIS A 182 -19.36 16.53 -1.61
C HIS A 182 -19.39 15.03 -1.96
N PHE A 183 -18.29 14.33 -1.78
CA PHE A 183 -18.11 12.90 -2.07
C PHE A 183 -18.50 12.02 -0.87
N SER A 184 -18.66 10.71 -1.05
CA SER A 184 -18.87 9.75 0.05
C SER A 184 -17.57 9.33 0.72
N SER A 185 -16.48 9.26 -0.06
CA SER A 185 -15.12 9.12 0.44
C SER A 185 -14.11 9.61 -0.60
N ALA A 186 -12.87 9.83 -0.18
CA ALA A 186 -11.73 10.10 -1.04
C ALA A 186 -10.46 9.65 -0.30
N GLU A 187 -9.85 8.56 -0.75
CA GLU A 187 -8.85 7.78 -0.01
C GLU A 187 -7.62 7.50 -0.92
N PRO A 188 -6.37 7.59 -0.44
CA PRO A 188 -5.18 7.30 -1.25
C PRO A 188 -5.10 5.84 -1.71
N ASP A 189 -4.55 5.59 -2.90
CA ASP A 189 -4.20 4.22 -3.34
C ASP A 189 -2.83 3.86 -2.75
N PHE A 190 -2.86 3.20 -1.59
CA PHE A 190 -1.68 2.81 -0.81
C PHE A 190 -1.02 1.54 -1.34
N LEU A 191 0.28 1.62 -1.61
CA LEU A 191 1.18 0.47 -1.58
C LEU A 191 1.42 0.08 -0.11
N ILE A 192 1.27 -1.20 0.21
CA ILE A 192 1.67 -1.81 1.49
C ILE A 192 2.77 -2.83 1.20
N VAL A 193 3.90 -2.73 1.91
CA VAL A 193 4.93 -3.76 1.91
C VAL A 193 4.53 -4.83 2.93
N ALA A 194 3.95 -5.91 2.40
CA ALA A 194 3.60 -7.09 3.19
C ALA A 194 4.84 -7.69 3.87
N LYS A 195 4.65 -8.25 5.06
CA LYS A 195 5.70 -9.01 5.74
C LYS A 195 5.76 -10.43 5.19
N ALA A 196 6.94 -10.89 4.83
CA ALA A 196 7.19 -12.32 4.69
C ALA A 196 7.03 -13.00 6.05
N HIS A 197 5.95 -13.75 6.23
CA HIS A 197 5.72 -14.55 7.44
C HIS A 197 6.57 -15.83 7.36
N GLY A 198 7.60 -15.92 8.20
CA GLY A 198 8.49 -17.09 8.24
C GLY A 198 7.78 -18.33 8.76
N ALA A 199 7.83 -19.43 7.99
CA ALA A 199 7.24 -20.71 8.34
C ALA A 199 7.95 -21.39 9.53
N VAL A 200 7.21 -22.21 10.30
CA VAL A 200 7.72 -22.96 11.45
C VAL A 200 7.12 -24.37 11.46
N GLU A 201 7.92 -25.37 11.08
CA GLU A 201 7.43 -26.67 10.63
C GLU A 201 8.39 -27.86 11.04
N PRO A 202 8.00 -28.76 11.97
CA PRO A 202 8.50 -30.19 12.17
C PRO A 202 8.01 -31.70 11.67
N PRO A 203 7.01 -32.39 10.87
CA PRO A 203 5.49 -32.52 10.27
C PRO A 203 3.86 -32.82 10.84
N PRO A 204 3.03 -33.65 11.74
CA PRO A 204 2.78 -35.03 12.52
C PRO A 204 1.72 -36.24 12.22
N VAL A 205 2.06 -37.39 11.55
CA VAL A 205 1.31 -38.70 11.21
C VAL A 205 0.24 -38.86 10.05
N THR A 206 0.55 -38.56 8.77
CA THR A 206 -0.28 -38.99 7.59
C THR A 206 0.52 -40.02 6.76
N ASN A 207 0.14 -40.29 5.50
CA ASN A 207 1.06 -40.95 4.56
C ASN A 207 2.13 -39.98 4.01
N ASP A 208 1.96 -38.70 4.24
CA ASP A 208 3.01 -37.70 4.10
C ASP A 208 4.17 -38.12 5.02
N PRO A 209 5.37 -38.43 4.48
CA PRO A 209 6.56 -38.62 5.31
C PRO A 209 6.77 -37.38 6.16
N ASP A 210 6.42 -36.25 5.58
CA ASP A 210 6.20 -35.06 6.32
C ASP A 210 4.82 -35.10 7.02
N TYR A 211 4.74 -35.87 8.12
CA TYR A 211 3.97 -35.47 9.32
C TYR A 211 4.79 -35.85 10.68
N GLN A 212 5.58 -34.94 11.38
CA GLN A 212 5.81 -34.45 12.85
C GLN A 212 5.95 -32.88 13.32
N TYR A 213 5.20 -31.80 12.84
CA TYR A 213 5.51 -30.34 12.41
C TYR A 213 4.35 -29.45 12.82
N GLN A 214 3.18 -29.77 12.28
CA GLN A 214 1.95 -29.02 12.31
C GLN A 214 1.36 -29.33 13.68
N TRP A 215 2.13 -29.01 14.74
CA TRP A 215 1.71 -29.01 16.13
C TRP A 215 0.48 -28.14 16.28
N HIS A 216 0.31 -27.14 15.41
CA HIS A 216 -0.88 -26.32 15.32
C HIS A 216 -2.12 -27.09 14.81
N LEU A 217 -2.02 -28.36 14.40
CA LEU A 217 -3.15 -29.22 14.03
C LEU A 217 -3.47 -30.27 15.12
N GLU A 218 -2.46 -30.75 15.85
CA GLU A 218 -2.58 -31.68 16.99
C GLU A 218 -1.31 -31.59 17.87
N ASN A 219 -1.47 -31.39 19.18
CA ASN A 219 -0.37 -31.19 20.12
C ASN A 219 -0.55 -31.98 21.43
N SER A 220 -0.16 -33.25 21.40
CA SER A 220 -0.04 -34.14 22.57
C SER A 220 1.06 -33.77 23.61
N GLY A 221 1.71 -32.61 23.48
CA GLY A 221 2.80 -32.11 24.35
C GLY A 221 4.13 -32.86 24.26
N ASN A 222 4.16 -34.04 23.62
CA ASN A 222 5.34 -34.90 23.48
C ASN A 222 5.97 -34.68 22.11
N TYR A 223 6.83 -33.67 22.00
CA TYR A 223 7.34 -33.18 20.73
C TYR A 223 8.83 -33.49 20.51
N CYS A 224 9.21 -33.70 19.25
CA CYS A 224 10.54 -34.21 18.88
C CYS A 224 11.70 -33.21 19.09
N PHE A 225 11.41 -31.92 19.31
CA PHE A 225 12.43 -30.87 19.46
C PHE A 225 12.32 -30.03 20.75
N THR A 226 11.15 -29.95 21.39
CA THR A 226 10.90 -29.14 22.60
C THR A 226 9.83 -29.77 23.49
N SER A 227 9.75 -29.33 24.75
CA SER A 227 8.56 -29.57 25.58
C SER A 227 7.45 -28.58 25.17
N ALA A 228 6.40 -29.06 24.51
CA ALA A 228 5.22 -28.28 24.20
C ALA A 228 4.20 -28.33 25.35
N THR A 229 3.37 -27.30 25.47
CA THR A 229 2.14 -27.39 26.27
C THR A 229 1.18 -28.30 25.50
N ALA A 230 0.75 -29.43 26.07
CA ALA A 230 -0.28 -30.27 25.46
C ALA A 230 -1.61 -29.51 25.37
N ASP A 231 -2.51 -29.90 24.45
CA ASP A 231 -3.85 -29.30 24.30
C ASP A 231 -3.78 -27.82 23.83
N ALA A 232 -2.73 -27.48 23.06
CA ALA A 232 -2.43 -26.13 22.60
C ALA A 232 -2.18 -26.12 21.07
N ASP A 233 -3.25 -26.39 20.34
CA ASP A 233 -3.34 -26.48 18.87
C ASP A 233 -4.69 -25.93 18.37
N ILE A 234 -5.25 -26.43 17.25
CA ILE A 234 -6.55 -25.98 16.71
C ILE A 234 -7.62 -27.08 16.60
N ASP A 235 -7.44 -28.24 17.25
CA ASP A 235 -8.38 -29.38 17.24
C ASP A 235 -8.62 -29.93 15.80
N ALA A 236 -7.62 -29.90 14.93
CA ALA A 236 -7.83 -30.18 13.50
C ALA A 236 -8.21 -31.64 13.23
N GLU A 237 -7.58 -32.61 13.90
CA GLU A 237 -7.97 -34.02 13.81
C GLU A 237 -9.39 -34.24 14.36
N THR A 238 -9.72 -33.64 15.51
CA THR A 238 -11.06 -33.64 16.09
C THR A 238 -12.10 -33.10 15.11
N ALA A 239 -11.78 -32.04 14.37
CA ALA A 239 -12.66 -31.47 13.33
C ALA A 239 -12.80 -32.38 12.10
N TRP A 240 -11.71 -33.00 11.64
CA TRP A 240 -11.70 -33.87 10.46
C TRP A 240 -12.51 -35.16 10.63
N VAL A 241 -12.72 -35.63 11.86
CA VAL A 241 -13.69 -36.72 12.17
C VAL A 241 -15.11 -36.36 11.72
N TYR A 242 -15.47 -35.07 11.69
CA TYR A 242 -16.76 -34.59 11.20
C TYR A 242 -16.72 -34.18 9.72
N THR A 243 -15.68 -33.45 9.30
CA THR A 243 -15.49 -33.06 7.89
C THR A 243 -14.07 -32.52 7.61
N THR A 244 -13.50 -32.90 6.48
CA THR A 244 -12.30 -32.26 5.89
C THR A 244 -12.63 -31.06 5.00
N GLY A 245 -13.84 -30.50 5.14
CA GLY A 245 -14.42 -29.49 4.26
C GLY A 245 -15.35 -30.06 3.19
N LEU A 246 -15.90 -29.19 2.35
CA LEU A 246 -16.80 -29.53 1.25
C LEU A 246 -16.33 -28.82 -0.02
N SER A 247 -16.27 -29.53 -1.16
CA SER A 247 -15.86 -28.96 -2.46
C SER A 247 -16.83 -27.92 -3.05
N THR A 248 -17.98 -27.70 -2.40
CA THR A 248 -18.91 -26.61 -2.68
C THR A 248 -18.54 -25.30 -1.96
N ILE A 249 -17.76 -25.39 -0.87
CA ILE A 249 -17.17 -24.25 -0.18
C ILE A 249 -15.89 -23.85 -0.94
N LYS A 250 -15.70 -22.54 -1.13
CA LYS A 250 -14.52 -21.99 -1.80
C LYS A 250 -13.87 -20.97 -0.89
N ILE A 251 -12.59 -21.18 -0.59
CA ILE A 251 -11.75 -20.24 0.16
C ILE A 251 -11.06 -19.34 -0.87
N ALA A 252 -11.13 -18.04 -0.66
CA ALA A 252 -10.35 -17.06 -1.43
C ALA A 252 -9.18 -16.61 -0.55
N VAL A 253 -7.97 -16.99 -0.94
CA VAL A 253 -6.73 -16.49 -0.34
C VAL A 253 -6.36 -15.21 -1.09
N ILE A 254 -5.99 -14.16 -0.35
CA ILE A 254 -5.57 -12.86 -0.88
C ILE A 254 -4.18 -12.60 -0.30
N ASP A 255 -3.16 -12.94 -1.08
CA ASP A 255 -1.75 -12.93 -0.67
C ASP A 255 -0.84 -12.65 -1.88
N ASP A 256 0.48 -12.78 -1.73
CA ASP A 256 1.46 -12.52 -2.80
C ASP A 256 1.31 -13.42 -4.05
N GLY A 257 0.77 -14.63 -3.87
CA GLY A 257 0.50 -15.58 -4.94
C GLY A 257 0.35 -17.01 -4.41
N LEU A 258 0.79 -17.98 -5.22
CA LEU A 258 1.00 -19.38 -4.85
C LEU A 258 1.82 -20.08 -5.94
N ASP A 259 2.61 -21.09 -5.59
CA ASP A 259 3.26 -21.95 -6.59
C ASP A 259 2.24 -22.92 -7.22
N THR A 260 1.84 -22.62 -8.46
CA THR A 260 0.92 -23.45 -9.24
C THR A 260 1.47 -24.83 -9.63
N THR A 261 2.74 -25.12 -9.31
CA THR A 261 3.42 -26.39 -9.57
C THR A 261 3.67 -27.24 -8.31
N ALA A 262 3.33 -26.72 -7.12
CA ALA A 262 3.39 -27.48 -5.87
C ALA A 262 2.50 -28.73 -5.93
N THR A 263 3.05 -29.89 -5.56
CA THR A 263 2.39 -31.20 -5.71
C THR A 263 1.17 -31.37 -4.82
N ASP A 264 1.13 -30.64 -3.71
CA ASP A 264 0.21 -30.91 -2.60
C ASP A 264 -1.03 -30.00 -2.67
N LEU A 265 -1.05 -29.06 -3.63
CA LEU A 265 -2.14 -28.11 -3.87
C LEU A 265 -2.93 -28.45 -5.15
N THR A 266 -4.16 -28.95 -4.98
CA THR A 266 -5.13 -29.03 -6.09
C THR A 266 -5.95 -27.74 -6.16
N LEU A 267 -5.71 -26.93 -7.20
CA LEU A 267 -6.12 -25.52 -7.26
C LEU A 267 -7.33 -25.30 -8.19
N LEU A 268 -8.20 -24.36 -7.80
CA LEU A 268 -9.19 -23.76 -8.69
C LEU A 268 -8.58 -22.57 -9.44
N SER A 269 -9.19 -22.14 -10.54
CA SER A 269 -8.75 -20.93 -11.26
C SER A 269 -8.86 -19.69 -10.39
N GLY A 270 -7.72 -19.13 -9.99
CA GLY A 270 -7.62 -17.86 -9.28
C GLY A 270 -7.75 -16.64 -10.18
N TYR A 271 -7.42 -15.46 -9.64
CA TYR A 271 -7.40 -14.18 -10.34
C TYR A 271 -6.17 -13.39 -9.90
N ASN A 272 -5.31 -12.99 -10.84
CA ASN A 272 -4.21 -12.09 -10.49
C ASN A 272 -4.74 -10.64 -10.42
N ALA A 273 -4.51 -9.98 -9.28
CA ALA A 273 -4.84 -8.57 -9.03
C ALA A 273 -3.62 -7.63 -9.06
N THR A 274 -2.41 -8.18 -9.29
CA THR A 274 -1.13 -7.47 -9.42
C THR A 274 -0.84 -7.03 -10.86
#